data_AF-A0A0S7B6K6-F1
#
_entry.id   AF-A0A0S7B6K6-F1
#
_cell.length_a   1.000
_cell.length_b   1.000
_cell.length_c   1.000
_cell.angle_alpha   90.00
_cell.angle_beta   90.00
_cell.angle_gamma   90.00
#
_symmetry.space_group_name_H-M   'P 1'
#
loop_
_entity.id
_entity.type
_entity.pdbx_description
1 polymer ?
#
loop_
_entity_poly.entity_id
_entity_poly.type
_entity_poly.pdbx_seq_one_letter_code
_entity_poly.pdbx_strand_id
1 'polypeptide(L)'
;MLSQSLIPSELVYFNAEKFASTRGVFNKVSLQHTTLQVNRIELVQYLLAAAFLANEKAGLLCLGLRKKKTFFGLSSHMALYADPSGQPSSWEGPCLEADLLDAAEHSANSEVASIVSAWLGRNYSEPYDEVLERSKANLAERGLLDMQEERRLKIFVSHSYSLPEECRAFIAAQPLDPLNDLLQACQTSRPQVWQALLRDAKSAVDSRQEQMDVDG
;
A
#
# COMPACT_ATOMS: atom_id res chain seq x y z
N MET A 1 10.78 15.08 19.94
CA MET A 1 9.60 15.67 19.27
C MET A 1 9.53 15.07 17.89
N LEU A 2 8.44 14.40 17.53
CA LEU A 2 8.15 14.01 16.15
C LEU A 2 7.84 15.31 15.38
N SER A 3 8.85 15.87 14.71
CA SER A 3 8.73 17.12 13.93
C SER A 3 8.29 16.89 12.48
N GLN A 4 7.84 15.67 12.17
CA GLN A 4 7.61 15.19 10.82
C GLN A 4 6.11 15.02 10.57
N SER A 5 5.61 15.33 9.37
CA SER A 5 4.22 15.05 9.00
C SER A 5 4.03 13.60 8.57
N LEU A 6 2.83 13.05 8.77
CA LEU A 6 2.51 11.74 8.22
C LEU A 6 2.48 11.76 6.69
N ILE A 7 2.99 10.69 6.10
CA ILE A 7 3.00 10.43 4.66
C ILE A 7 1.62 9.90 4.22
N PRO A 8 1.18 10.08 2.96
CA PRO A 8 -0.18 9.70 2.53
C PRO A 8 -0.62 8.26 2.84
N SER A 9 0.24 7.26 2.62
CA SER A 9 -0.08 5.86 2.99
C SER A 9 -0.26 5.68 4.50
N GLU A 10 0.51 6.41 5.32
CA GLU A 10 0.40 6.37 6.79
C GLU A 10 -0.90 7.03 7.27
N LEU A 11 -1.29 8.14 6.63
CA LEU A 11 -2.57 8.79 6.88
C LEU A 11 -3.74 7.85 6.56
N VAL A 12 -3.64 7.06 5.48
CA VAL A 12 -4.62 6.01 5.18
C VAL A 12 -4.64 4.95 6.28
N TYR A 13 -3.48 4.45 6.73
CA TYR A 13 -3.42 3.42 7.78
C TYR A 13 -4.07 3.88 9.10
N PHE A 14 -3.76 5.09 9.56
CA PHE A 14 -4.29 5.64 10.82
C PHE A 14 -5.71 6.22 10.71
N ASN A 15 -6.31 6.24 9.52
CA ASN A 15 -7.70 6.67 9.30
C ASN A 15 -8.47 5.66 8.46
N ALA A 16 -8.08 4.38 8.54
CA ALA A 16 -8.55 3.33 7.66
C ALA A 16 -10.08 3.18 7.65
N GLU A 17 -10.75 3.48 8.77
CA GLU A 17 -12.21 3.44 8.90
C GLU A 17 -12.94 4.48 8.03
N LYS A 18 -12.24 5.51 7.56
CA LYS A 18 -12.79 6.53 6.65
C LYS A 18 -12.70 6.11 5.18
N PHE A 19 -11.80 5.18 4.85
CA PHE A 19 -11.50 4.78 3.47
C PHE A 19 -11.96 3.36 3.13
N ALA A 20 -11.89 2.45 4.10
CA ALA A 20 -12.26 1.05 3.95
C ALA A 20 -13.54 0.71 4.73
N SER A 21 -14.36 -0.16 4.15
CA SER A 21 -15.66 -0.55 4.68
C SER A 21 -15.54 -1.24 6.03
N THR A 22 -16.25 -0.69 7.02
CA THR A 22 -16.44 -1.31 8.34
C THR A 22 -17.54 -2.37 8.33
N ARG A 23 -18.32 -2.50 7.24
CA ARG A 23 -19.42 -3.47 7.12
C ARG A 23 -18.93 -4.83 6.62
N GLY A 24 -19.73 -5.88 6.84
CA GLY A 24 -19.43 -7.25 6.41
C GLY A 24 -18.63 -8.07 7.44
N VAL A 25 -18.56 -9.39 7.24
CA VAL A 25 -17.94 -10.36 8.17
C VAL A 25 -16.66 -11.02 7.64
N PHE A 26 -16.33 -10.82 6.37
CA PHE A 26 -15.16 -11.42 5.72
C PHE A 26 -14.04 -10.40 5.49
N ASN A 27 -12.80 -10.87 5.39
CA ASN A 27 -11.60 -10.08 5.11
C ASN A 27 -11.44 -8.88 6.06
N LYS A 28 -11.52 -9.12 7.37
CA LYS A 28 -11.41 -8.07 8.37
C LYS A 28 -10.02 -8.02 8.99
N VAL A 29 -9.55 -6.79 9.23
CA VAL A 29 -8.34 -6.53 10.00
C VAL A 29 -8.63 -5.51 11.09
N SER A 30 -8.10 -5.76 12.29
CA SER A 30 -8.20 -4.85 13.43
C SER A 30 -7.20 -3.70 13.29
N LEU A 31 -7.64 -2.49 13.61
CA LEU A 31 -6.77 -1.32 13.65
C LEU A 31 -6.08 -1.22 15.01
N GLN A 32 -4.81 -0.78 15.03
CA GLN A 32 -4.04 -0.69 16.29
C GLN A 32 -4.44 0.50 17.17
N HIS A 33 -5.18 1.45 16.62
CA HIS A 33 -5.53 2.72 17.28
C HIS A 33 -7.02 2.84 17.63
N THR A 34 -7.87 1.93 17.15
CA THR A 34 -9.30 1.86 17.48
C THR A 34 -9.74 0.43 17.75
N THR A 35 -10.96 0.25 18.28
CA THR A 35 -11.58 -1.07 18.41
C THR A 35 -12.26 -1.53 17.11
N LEU A 36 -12.14 -0.76 16.03
CA LEU A 36 -12.83 -1.03 14.77
C LEU A 36 -12.05 -2.05 13.91
N GLN A 37 -12.81 -2.73 13.06
CA GLN A 37 -12.28 -3.58 12.00
C GLN A 37 -12.73 -3.09 10.64
N VAL A 38 -11.81 -3.08 9.69
CA VAL A 38 -12.05 -2.62 8.31
C VAL A 38 -11.83 -3.75 7.31
N ASN A 39 -12.36 -3.60 6.11
CA ASN A 39 -12.08 -4.51 5.01
C ASN A 39 -10.59 -4.40 4.64
N ARG A 40 -9.88 -5.52 4.81
CA ARG A 40 -8.44 -5.69 4.58
C ARG A 40 -8.05 -5.43 3.14
N ILE A 41 -8.83 -5.92 2.18
CA ILE A 41 -8.55 -5.76 0.75
C ILE A 41 -8.67 -4.29 0.37
N GLU A 42 -9.77 -3.64 0.78
CA GLU A 42 -9.98 -2.22 0.50
C GLU A 42 -8.89 -1.36 1.15
N LEU A 43 -8.51 -1.65 2.40
CA LEU A 43 -7.41 -0.94 3.07
C LEU A 43 -6.11 -1.04 2.25
N VAL A 44 -5.72 -2.25 1.83
CA VAL A 44 -4.52 -2.45 1.02
C VAL A 44 -4.61 -1.72 -0.33
N GLN A 45 -5.77 -1.73 -0.99
CA GLN A 45 -5.96 -0.97 -2.22
C GLN A 45 -5.76 0.54 -2.01
N TYR A 46 -6.31 1.10 -0.93
CA TYR A 46 -6.15 2.52 -0.60
C TYR A 46 -4.72 2.88 -0.18
N LEU A 47 -4.01 2.01 0.56
CA LEU A 47 -2.60 2.21 0.91
C LEU A 47 -1.73 2.31 -0.34
N LEU A 48 -1.84 1.33 -1.23
CA LEU A 48 -1.08 1.29 -2.48
C LEU A 48 -1.46 2.46 -3.40
N ALA A 49 -2.76 2.77 -3.51
CA ALA A 49 -3.23 3.89 -4.33
C ALA A 49 -2.72 5.25 -3.82
N ALA A 50 -2.78 5.48 -2.51
CA ALA A 50 -2.24 6.69 -1.89
C ALA A 50 -0.75 6.81 -2.15
N ALA A 51 0.00 5.71 -2.03
CA ALA A 51 1.45 5.72 -2.25
C ALA A 51 1.83 6.05 -3.70
N PHE A 52 1.17 5.44 -4.70
CA PHE A 52 1.40 5.77 -6.12
C PHE A 52 1.04 7.22 -6.45
N LEU A 53 -0.10 7.71 -5.94
CA LEU A 53 -0.54 9.09 -6.18
C LEU A 53 0.36 10.11 -5.46
N ALA A 54 0.89 9.77 -4.28
CA ALA A 54 1.84 10.59 -3.56
C ALA A 54 3.15 10.74 -4.34
N ASN A 55 3.69 9.63 -4.85
CA ASN A 55 4.85 9.64 -5.73
C ASN A 55 4.61 10.45 -7.01
N GLU A 56 3.43 10.35 -7.62
CA GLU A 56 3.08 11.16 -8.78
C GLU A 56 3.01 12.66 -8.45
N LYS A 57 2.35 13.02 -7.34
CA LYS A 57 2.26 14.41 -6.86
C LYS A 57 3.63 14.99 -6.52
N ALA A 58 4.56 14.17 -6.03
CA ALA A 58 5.94 14.54 -5.78
C ALA A 58 6.81 14.63 -7.05
N GLY A 59 6.29 14.25 -8.22
CA GLY A 59 7.04 14.23 -9.48
C GLY A 59 8.02 13.05 -9.62
N LEU A 60 7.89 12.02 -8.76
CA LEU A 60 8.76 10.84 -8.73
C LEU A 60 8.26 9.75 -9.68
N LEU A 61 6.95 9.68 -9.91
CA LEU A 61 6.31 8.78 -10.88
C LEU A 61 5.39 9.56 -11.83
N CYS A 62 5.08 8.97 -12.99
CA CYS A 62 4.02 9.43 -13.88
C CYS A 62 3.01 8.30 -14.11
N LEU A 63 1.74 8.51 -13.74
CA LEU A 63 0.70 7.51 -13.94
C LEU A 63 0.01 7.68 -15.29
N GLY A 64 -0.04 6.61 -16.09
CA GLY A 64 -0.61 6.65 -17.43
C GLY A 64 -1.24 5.33 -17.86
N LEU A 65 -2.45 5.40 -18.44
CA LEU A 65 -3.06 4.26 -19.10
C LEU A 65 -2.45 4.07 -20.48
N ARG A 66 -2.01 2.85 -20.78
CA ARG A 66 -1.47 2.50 -22.09
C ARG A 66 -2.07 1.18 -22.58
N LYS A 67 -2.18 1.07 -23.91
CA LYS A 67 -2.68 -0.13 -24.57
C LYS A 67 -1.58 -1.19 -24.59
N LYS A 68 -1.77 -2.27 -23.84
CA LYS A 68 -0.90 -3.45 -23.84
C LYS A 68 -1.45 -4.50 -24.81
N LYS A 69 -0.60 -5.00 -25.71
CA LYS A 69 -0.96 -6.13 -26.58
C LYS A 69 -0.77 -7.44 -25.82
N THR A 70 -1.73 -8.35 -25.93
CA THR A 70 -1.69 -9.70 -25.37
C THR A 70 -1.86 -10.74 -26.47
N PHE A 71 -1.32 -11.96 -26.25
CA PHE A 71 -1.43 -13.12 -27.15
C PHE A 71 -1.13 -12.83 -28.62
N PHE A 72 0.16 -12.76 -28.99
CA PHE A 72 0.60 -12.61 -30.39
C PHE A 72 -0.09 -11.46 -31.16
N GLY A 73 -0.58 -10.43 -30.46
CA GLY A 73 -1.23 -9.26 -31.05
C GLY A 73 -2.73 -9.41 -31.36
N LEU A 74 -3.37 -10.52 -30.96
CA LEU A 74 -4.79 -10.78 -31.23
C LEU A 74 -5.73 -9.99 -30.30
N SER A 75 -5.25 -9.58 -29.12
CA SER A 75 -6.03 -8.77 -28.19
C SER A 75 -5.20 -7.67 -27.57
N SER A 76 -5.87 -6.67 -27.03
CA SER A 76 -5.24 -5.59 -26.30
C SER A 76 -6.13 -5.13 -25.17
N HIS A 77 -5.54 -4.86 -24.02
CA HIS A 77 -6.23 -4.27 -22.88
C HIS A 77 -5.52 -2.98 -22.44
N MET A 78 -6.22 -2.13 -21.69
CA MET A 78 -5.61 -0.98 -21.06
C MET A 78 -4.96 -1.41 -19.75
N ALA A 79 -3.67 -1.14 -19.60
CA ALA A 79 -2.91 -1.36 -18.38
C ALA A 79 -2.45 -0.02 -17.82
N LEU A 80 -2.38 0.10 -16.49
CA LEU A 80 -1.85 1.28 -15.83
C LEU A 80 -0.34 1.15 -15.65
N TYR A 81 0.38 2.17 -16.10
CA TYR A 81 1.82 2.32 -15.92
C TYR A 81 2.12 3.40 -14.89
N ALA A 82 3.21 3.22 -14.15
CA ALA A 82 3.82 4.18 -13.25
C ALA A 82 5.30 4.31 -13.61
N ASP A 83 5.63 5.25 -14.49
CA ASP A 83 7.00 5.41 -14.97
C ASP A 83 7.82 6.27 -14.00
N PRO A 84 8.98 5.80 -13.50
CA PRO A 84 9.87 6.60 -12.67
C PRO A 84 10.44 7.77 -13.45
N SER A 85 10.49 8.94 -12.81
CA SER A 85 11.10 10.14 -13.39
C SER A 85 12.62 10.15 -13.32
N GLY A 86 13.21 9.21 -12.55
CA GLY A 86 14.65 9.12 -12.27
C GLY A 86 15.12 10.12 -11.22
N GLN A 87 14.21 10.81 -10.54
CA GLN A 87 14.54 11.67 -9.40
C GLN A 87 14.68 10.83 -8.12
N PRO A 88 15.67 11.14 -7.26
CA PRO A 88 15.82 10.42 -6.00
C PRO A 88 14.60 10.65 -5.10
N SER A 89 14.25 9.64 -4.32
CA SER A 89 13.18 9.72 -3.32
C SER A 89 13.37 10.92 -2.40
N SER A 90 12.34 11.75 -2.28
CA SER A 90 12.29 12.84 -1.30
C SER A 90 11.57 12.45 0.00
N TRP A 91 11.19 11.18 0.14
CA TRP A 91 10.51 10.69 1.34
C TRP A 91 11.50 10.55 2.49
N GLU A 92 11.11 11.06 3.65
CA GLU A 92 11.99 11.11 4.81
C GLU A 92 11.93 9.79 5.60
N GLY A 93 12.77 8.81 5.28
CA GLY A 93 12.82 7.52 5.97
C GLY A 93 11.95 6.43 5.31
N PRO A 94 11.92 5.21 5.88
CA PRO A 94 11.26 4.05 5.28
C PRO A 94 9.74 4.25 5.18
N CYS A 95 9.17 4.10 3.99
CA CYS A 95 7.73 4.21 3.76
C CYS A 95 7.31 3.46 2.50
N LEU A 96 6.01 3.18 2.40
CA LEU A 96 5.45 2.45 1.25
C LEU A 96 5.68 3.20 -0.07
N GLU A 97 5.63 4.52 -0.06
CA GLU A 97 5.92 5.38 -1.21
C GLU A 97 7.34 5.16 -1.73
N ALA A 98 8.33 5.18 -0.83
CA ALA A 98 9.73 4.96 -1.18
C ALA A 98 9.95 3.52 -1.68
N ASP A 99 9.35 2.53 -1.02
CA ASP A 99 9.47 1.13 -1.40
C ASP A 99 8.91 0.86 -2.80
N LEU A 100 7.75 1.45 -3.13
CA LEU A 100 7.13 1.29 -4.45
C LEU A 100 7.88 2.06 -5.54
N LEU A 101 8.51 3.19 -5.21
CA LEU A 101 9.38 3.90 -6.15
C LEU A 101 10.62 3.06 -6.47
N ASP A 102 11.29 2.52 -5.45
CA ASP A 102 12.44 1.62 -5.63
C ASP A 102 12.07 0.38 -6.45
N ALA A 103 10.92 -0.24 -6.15
CA ALA A 103 10.41 -1.34 -6.94
C ALA A 103 10.10 -0.95 -8.39
N ALA A 104 9.62 0.28 -8.64
CA ALA A 104 9.37 0.78 -9.99
C ALA A 104 10.65 0.92 -10.80
N GLU A 105 11.71 1.43 -10.19
CA GLU A 105 13.04 1.60 -10.80
C GLU A 105 13.70 0.26 -11.18
N HIS A 106 13.44 -0.79 -10.42
CA HIS A 106 14.01 -2.12 -10.64
C HIS A 106 13.08 -3.11 -11.36
N SER A 107 11.83 -2.72 -11.62
CA SER A 107 10.85 -3.58 -12.27
C SER A 107 11.19 -3.84 -13.74
N ALA A 108 10.92 -5.06 -14.23
CA ALA A 108 11.11 -5.40 -15.64
C ALA A 108 10.18 -4.62 -16.59
N ASN A 109 9.07 -4.09 -16.06
CA ASN A 109 8.18 -3.18 -16.76
C ASN A 109 7.47 -2.29 -15.73
N SER A 110 7.13 -1.07 -16.15
CA SER A 110 6.53 -0.06 -15.29
C SER A 110 5.01 -0.22 -15.09
N GLU A 111 4.42 -1.40 -15.32
CA GLU A 111 3.00 -1.61 -15.01
C GLU A 111 2.81 -1.65 -13.50
N VAL A 112 1.80 -0.96 -12.98
CA VAL A 112 1.51 -0.89 -11.54
C VAL A 112 1.42 -2.30 -10.93
N ALA A 113 0.74 -3.23 -11.61
CA ALA A 113 0.62 -4.59 -11.12
C ALA A 113 1.97 -5.31 -11.04
N SER A 114 2.86 -5.09 -12.02
CA SER A 114 4.21 -5.65 -12.04
C SER A 114 5.08 -5.06 -10.93
N ILE A 115 4.96 -3.75 -10.68
CA ILE A 115 5.70 -3.04 -9.63
C ILE A 115 5.32 -3.59 -8.25
N VAL A 116 4.02 -3.65 -7.94
CA VAL A 116 3.53 -4.21 -6.66
C VAL A 116 3.94 -5.67 -6.51
N SER A 117 3.86 -6.44 -7.60
CA SER A 117 4.27 -7.84 -7.60
C SER A 117 5.78 -8.00 -7.37
N ALA A 118 6.62 -7.13 -7.95
CA ALA A 118 8.06 -7.12 -7.76
C ALA A 118 8.43 -6.73 -6.32
N TRP A 119 7.77 -5.70 -5.78
CA TRP A 119 7.93 -5.28 -4.39
C TRP A 119 7.62 -6.42 -3.42
N LEU A 120 6.50 -7.14 -3.60
CA LEU A 120 6.16 -8.30 -2.76
C LEU A 120 7.18 -9.45 -2.89
N GLY A 121 7.81 -9.61 -4.05
CA GLY A 121 9.01 -10.42 -4.27
C GLY A 121 8.83 -11.95 -4.27
N ARG A 122 7.77 -12.47 -3.63
CA ARG A 122 7.45 -13.90 -3.56
C ARG A 122 5.94 -14.11 -3.37
N ASN A 123 5.53 -15.37 -3.28
CA ASN A 123 4.18 -15.74 -2.89
C ASN A 123 4.07 -15.86 -1.36
N TYR A 124 2.85 -15.70 -0.85
CA TYR A 124 2.50 -15.71 0.57
C TYR A 124 1.19 -16.46 0.80
N SER A 125 1.03 -17.06 1.97
CA SER A 125 -0.24 -17.63 2.41
C SER A 125 -1.33 -16.57 2.61
N GLU A 126 -0.96 -15.37 3.06
CA GLU A 126 -1.85 -14.22 3.26
C GLU A 126 -1.17 -12.95 2.68
N PRO A 127 -1.17 -12.74 1.36
CA PRO A 127 -0.41 -11.66 0.72
C PRO A 127 -0.90 -10.26 1.11
N TYR A 128 -2.18 -10.11 1.48
CA TYR A 128 -2.71 -8.86 2.01
C TYR A 128 -2.16 -8.52 3.40
N ASP A 129 -1.98 -9.54 4.25
CA ASP A 129 -1.40 -9.34 5.58
C ASP A 129 0.07 -8.96 5.47
N GLU A 130 0.79 -9.48 4.48
CA GLU A 130 2.17 -9.08 4.18
C GLU A 130 2.28 -7.58 3.83
N VAL A 131 1.38 -7.05 2.99
CA VAL A 131 1.36 -5.61 2.68
C VAL A 131 1.19 -4.77 3.95
N LEU A 132 0.27 -5.20 4.82
CA LEU A 132 0.01 -4.52 6.09
C LEU A 132 1.18 -4.67 7.07
N GLU A 133 1.83 -5.83 7.10
CA GLU A 133 3.00 -6.10 7.94
C GLU A 133 4.17 -5.19 7.57
N ARG A 134 4.51 -5.08 6.28
CA ARG A 134 5.55 -4.15 5.81
C ARG A 134 5.20 -2.70 6.11
N SER A 135 3.93 -2.32 5.92
CA SER A 135 3.46 -0.97 6.24
C SER A 135 3.64 -0.67 7.73
N LYS A 136 3.32 -1.62 8.62
CA LYS A 136 3.55 -1.48 10.07
C LYS A 136 5.02 -1.46 10.44
N ALA A 137 5.86 -2.25 9.76
CA ALA A 137 7.31 -2.23 9.96
C ALA A 137 7.90 -0.85 9.62
N ASN A 138 7.51 -0.27 8.48
CA ASN A 138 7.90 1.10 8.10
C ASN A 138 7.45 2.13 9.14
N LEU A 139 6.20 2.04 9.62
CA LEU A 139 5.69 2.89 10.69
C LEU A 139 6.49 2.72 11.99
N ALA A 140 6.90 1.50 12.34
CA ALA A 140 7.70 1.24 13.53
C ALA A 140 9.12 1.80 13.41
N GLU A 141 9.75 1.66 12.24
CA GLU A 141 11.07 2.22 11.98
C GLU A 141 11.07 3.76 11.99
N ARG A 142 9.94 4.38 11.61
CA ARG A 142 9.69 5.82 11.77
C ARG A 142 9.29 6.23 13.20
N GLY A 143 9.21 5.30 14.14
CA GLY A 143 8.85 5.56 15.53
C GLY A 143 7.37 5.94 15.74
N LEU A 144 6.50 5.59 14.78
CA LEU A 144 5.05 5.83 14.85
C LEU A 144 4.28 4.65 15.46
N LEU A 145 4.90 3.47 15.47
CA LEU A 145 4.45 2.27 16.16
C LEU A 145 5.58 1.70 17.00
N ASP A 146 5.26 1.08 18.14
CA ASP A 146 6.19 0.17 18.80
C ASP A 146 6.06 -1.20 18.15
N MET A 147 7.19 -1.83 17.86
CA MET A 147 7.26 -3.23 17.43
C MET A 147 7.85 -4.07 18.56
N GLN A 148 7.15 -5.12 18.96
CA GLN A 148 7.63 -6.12 19.89
C GLN A 148 7.82 -7.46 19.18
N GLU A 149 9.02 -8.04 19.32
CA GLU A 149 9.32 -9.37 18.83
C GLU A 149 8.94 -10.42 19.88
N GLU A 150 7.90 -11.21 19.61
CA GLU A 150 7.54 -12.36 20.41
C GLU A 150 8.18 -13.62 19.84
N ARG A 151 9.06 -14.26 20.62
CA ARG A 151 9.62 -15.58 20.28
C ARG A 151 8.83 -16.68 20.97
N ARG A 152 8.07 -17.46 20.20
CA ARG A 152 7.39 -18.67 20.67
C ARG A 152 8.19 -19.91 20.29
N LEU A 153 8.41 -20.80 21.26
CA LEU A 153 9.10 -22.08 21.08
C LEU A 153 10.50 -21.96 20.43
N LYS A 154 11.20 -20.84 20.61
CA LYS A 154 12.55 -20.52 20.09
C LYS A 154 12.74 -20.47 18.57
N ILE A 155 11.78 -20.92 17.77
CA ILE A 155 11.86 -20.93 16.30
C ILE A 155 10.76 -20.10 15.62
N PHE A 156 9.67 -19.79 16.33
CA PHE A 156 8.61 -18.95 15.81
C PHE A 156 8.80 -17.52 16.30
N VAL A 157 9.14 -16.63 15.37
CA VAL A 157 9.18 -15.19 15.62
C VAL A 157 7.88 -14.61 15.11
N SER A 158 7.17 -13.87 15.96
CA SER A 158 5.99 -13.09 15.60
C SER A 158 6.19 -11.64 16.03
N HIS A 159 5.81 -10.70 15.18
CA HIS A 159 5.81 -9.29 15.55
C HIS A 159 4.42 -8.85 16.01
N SER A 160 4.37 -8.14 17.12
CA SER A 160 3.18 -7.39 17.53
C SER A 160 3.50 -5.90 17.46
N TYR A 161 2.49 -5.11 17.08
CA TYR A 161 2.63 -3.67 16.95
C TYR A 161 1.62 -2.98 17.85
N SER A 162 2.04 -1.92 18.52
CA SER A 162 1.16 -1.09 19.34
C SER A 162 1.38 0.38 19.02
N LEU A 163 0.33 1.19 19.17
CA LEU A 163 0.44 2.64 19.05
C LEU A 163 0.91 3.25 20.38
N PRO A 164 2.10 3.88 20.44
CA PRO A 164 2.57 4.57 21.65
C PRO A 164 1.60 5.69 22.06
N GLU A 165 1.45 5.92 23.36
CA GLU A 165 0.50 6.91 23.89
C GLU A 165 0.88 8.33 23.42
N GLU A 166 2.16 8.64 23.39
CA GLU A 166 2.74 9.89 22.90
C GLU A 166 2.46 10.16 21.41
N CYS A 167 2.27 9.10 20.61
CA CYS A 167 1.99 9.23 19.18
C CYS A 167 0.51 9.51 18.91
N ARG A 168 -0.40 9.19 19.84
CA ARG A 168 -1.86 9.34 19.65
C ARG A 168 -2.27 10.78 19.34
N ALA A 169 -1.81 11.73 20.16
CA ALA A 169 -2.15 13.13 19.99
C ALA A 169 -1.56 13.69 18.68
N PHE A 170 -0.34 13.28 18.34
CA PHE A 170 0.32 13.67 17.10
C PHE A 170 -0.46 13.18 15.86
N ILE A 171 -0.83 11.90 15.81
CA ILE A 171 -1.60 11.29 14.71
C ILE A 171 -2.98 11.94 14.59
N ALA A 172 -3.69 12.13 15.70
CA ALA A 172 -5.01 12.75 15.72
C ALA A 172 -5.00 14.20 15.24
N ALA A 173 -3.88 14.90 15.42
CA ALA A 173 -3.70 16.28 14.96
C ALA A 173 -3.33 16.41 13.47
N GLN A 174 -3.05 15.30 12.76
CA GLN A 174 -2.65 15.39 11.36
C GLN A 174 -3.83 15.79 10.46
N PRO A 175 -3.63 16.76 9.55
CA PRO A 175 -4.67 17.16 8.63
C PRO A 175 -4.91 16.06 7.59
N LEU A 176 -6.18 15.70 7.40
CA LEU A 176 -6.58 14.69 6.41
C LEU A 176 -6.92 15.29 5.04
N ASP A 177 -7.19 16.60 4.97
CA ASP A 177 -7.59 17.29 3.74
C ASP A 177 -6.60 17.11 2.59
N PRO A 178 -5.25 17.20 2.79
CA PRO A 178 -4.32 16.98 1.69
C PRO A 178 -4.38 15.57 1.08
N LEU A 179 -4.69 14.55 1.89
CA LEU A 179 -4.91 13.18 1.41
C LEU A 179 -6.26 13.08 0.69
N ASN A 180 -7.33 13.64 1.26
CA ASN A 180 -8.65 13.63 0.64
C ASN A 180 -8.60 14.32 -0.74
N ASP A 181 -7.94 15.48 -0.84
CA ASP A 181 -7.74 16.20 -2.09
C ASP A 181 -6.95 15.37 -3.10
N LEU A 182 -5.88 14.68 -2.66
CA LEU A 182 -5.09 13.81 -3.52
C LEU A 182 -5.94 12.69 -4.14
N LEU A 183 -6.69 11.97 -3.30
CA LEU A 183 -7.52 10.85 -3.74
C LEU A 183 -8.69 11.35 -4.60
N GLN A 184 -9.39 12.40 -4.16
CA GLN A 184 -10.55 12.96 -4.85
C GLN A 184 -10.17 13.59 -6.19
N ALA A 185 -9.01 14.26 -6.28
CA ALA A 185 -8.51 14.81 -7.54
C ALA A 185 -8.34 13.70 -8.57
N CYS A 186 -7.73 12.55 -8.21
CA CYS A 186 -7.62 11.43 -9.14
C CYS A 186 -8.98 10.83 -9.50
N GLN A 187 -9.84 10.58 -8.50
CA GLN A 187 -11.18 10.03 -8.71
C GLN A 187 -12.03 10.86 -9.66
N THR A 188 -11.97 12.19 -9.53
CA THR A 188 -12.81 13.11 -10.29
C THR A 188 -12.21 13.42 -11.67
N SER A 189 -10.91 13.75 -11.73
CA SER A 189 -10.27 14.19 -12.98
C SER A 189 -9.83 13.04 -13.88
N ARG A 190 -9.46 11.89 -13.30
CA ARG A 190 -8.94 10.72 -14.02
C ARG A 190 -9.59 9.42 -13.50
N PRO A 191 -10.94 9.28 -13.57
CA PRO A 191 -11.66 8.15 -12.99
C PRO A 191 -11.20 6.79 -13.52
N GLN A 192 -10.77 6.73 -14.78
CA GLN A 192 -10.23 5.49 -15.37
C GLN A 192 -8.88 5.09 -14.77
N VAL A 193 -8.01 6.05 -14.45
CA VAL A 193 -6.73 5.81 -13.75
C VAL A 193 -7.03 5.33 -12.33
N TRP A 194 -7.96 5.98 -11.63
CA TRP A 194 -8.36 5.56 -10.29
C TRP A 194 -8.87 4.11 -10.25
N GLN A 195 -9.80 3.76 -11.15
CA GLN A 195 -10.33 2.40 -11.24
C GLN A 195 -9.24 1.38 -11.60
N ALA A 196 -8.35 1.72 -12.52
CA ALA A 196 -7.24 0.86 -12.88
C ALA A 196 -6.26 0.68 -11.73
N LEU A 197 -5.96 1.73 -10.97
CA LEU A 197 -5.05 1.69 -9.83
C LEU A 197 -5.55 0.74 -8.74
N LEU A 198 -6.81 0.87 -8.33
CA LEU A 198 -7.40 -0.04 -7.34
C LEU A 198 -7.45 -1.49 -7.83
N ARG A 199 -7.84 -1.70 -9.10
CA ARG A 199 -7.92 -3.03 -9.70
C ARG A 199 -6.53 -3.68 -9.81
N ASP A 200 -5.54 -2.95 -10.33
CA ASP A 200 -4.20 -3.47 -10.59
C ASP A 200 -3.45 -3.73 -9.27
N ALA A 201 -3.64 -2.88 -8.26
CA ALA A 201 -3.16 -3.12 -6.89
C ALA A 201 -3.74 -4.43 -6.32
N LYS A 202 -5.06 -4.62 -6.39
CA LYS A 202 -5.72 -5.85 -5.93
C LYS A 202 -5.20 -7.08 -6.68
N SER A 203 -5.18 -7.01 -8.01
CA SER A 203 -4.76 -8.12 -8.86
C SER A 203 -3.31 -8.54 -8.61
N ALA A 204 -2.42 -7.57 -8.35
CA ALA A 204 -1.03 -7.86 -8.03
C ALA A 204 -0.90 -8.60 -6.71
N VAL A 205 -1.59 -8.15 -5.66
CA VAL A 205 -1.58 -8.81 -4.35
C VAL A 205 -2.22 -10.20 -4.43
N ASP A 206 -3.36 -10.34 -5.11
CA ASP A 206 -4.00 -11.64 -5.34
C ASP A 206 -3.07 -12.63 -6.05
N SER A 207 -2.28 -12.16 -7.03
CA SER A 207 -1.36 -13.00 -7.80
C SER A 207 -0.20 -13.58 -6.98
N ARG A 208 0.03 -13.05 -5.77
CA ARG A 208 1.02 -13.53 -4.82
C ARG A 208 0.46 -14.50 -3.79
N GLN A 209 -0.79 -14.93 -3.93
CA GLN A 209 -1.32 -16.02 -3.12
C GLN A 209 -0.57 -17.33 -3.44
N GLU A 210 -0.06 -18.00 -2.41
CA GLU A 210 0.46 -19.36 -2.54
C GLU A 210 -0.63 -20.27 -3.11
N GLN A 211 -0.32 -20.95 -4.21
CA GLN A 211 -1.18 -22.01 -4.72
C GLN A 211 -0.91 -23.25 -3.87
N MET A 212 -1.93 -23.75 -3.19
CA MET A 212 -1.85 -25.07 -2.58
C MET A 212 -1.88 -26.09 -3.72
N ASP A 213 -0.76 -26.77 -3.94
CA ASP A 213 -0.74 -27.97 -4.78
C ASP A 213 -1.66 -28.99 -4.12
N VAL A 214 -2.84 -29.20 -4.71
CA VAL A 214 -3.69 -30.33 -4.37
C VAL A 214 -3.10 -31.52 -5.10
N ASP A 215 -2.19 -32.23 -4.43
CA ASP A 215 -1.75 -33.55 -4.88
C ASP A 215 -3.00 -34.44 -5.01
N GLY A 216 -3.38 -34.75 -6.25
CA GLY A 216 -4.47 -35.66 -6.62
C GLY A 216 -3.98 -37.06 -6.94
#